data_AF-A0A1V1NXY9-F1
#
_entry.id   AF-A0A1V1NXY9-F1
#
_cell.length_a   1.000
_cell.length_b   1.000
_cell.length_c   1.000
_cell.angle_alpha   90.00
_cell.angle_beta   90.00
_cell.angle_gamma   90.00
#
_symmetry.space_group_name_H-M   'P 1'
#
loop_
_entity.id
_entity.type
_entity.pdbx_description
1 polymer ?
#
loop_
_entity_poly.entity_id
_entity_poly.type
_entity_poly.pdbx_seq_one_letter_code
_entity_poly.pdbx_strand_id
1 'polypeptide(L)'
;MVFRIIPDNIFQSTMLAHFVKSNFNNNNVFVIFDKDEYGTELANTFIQSLKRMKITTVKKWGFTSGLTETPNELNRITTELTLKYNSGVVFIATHGAEAIKLITSLKYPTSKFTILGPDSFSSFSFINSFNDYPRERAKMGYYTDNIYTVVSSLYNIQNSKTHAFNCAYKKFTKNIHPLFQVHITMPYLLLRIQ
;
A
#
# COMPACT_ATOMS: atom_id res chain seq x y z
N MET A 1 25.67 -13.82 11.28
CA MET A 1 25.33 -12.45 10.84
C MET A 1 24.47 -12.58 9.59
N VAL A 2 23.26 -12.02 9.59
CA VAL A 2 22.34 -12.09 8.44
C VAL A 2 22.26 -10.69 7.83
N PHE A 3 22.49 -10.59 6.52
CA PHE A 3 22.35 -9.34 5.77
C PHE A 3 21.03 -9.38 4.99
N ARG A 4 20.22 -8.31 5.10
CA ARG A 4 18.95 -8.16 4.37
C ARG A 4 19.06 -6.98 3.42
N ILE A 5 18.66 -7.17 2.16
CA ILE A 5 18.77 -6.17 1.07
C ILE A 5 17.43 -5.45 0.83
N ILE A 6 16.32 -6.02 1.33
CA ILE A 6 14.95 -5.47 1.26
C ILE A 6 14.66 -4.75 2.59
N PRO A 7 14.07 -3.54 2.59
CA PRO A 7 13.75 -2.86 3.84
C PRO A 7 12.74 -3.70 4.60
N ASP A 8 12.89 -3.74 5.92
CA ASP A 8 11.91 -4.40 6.75
C ASP A 8 10.60 -3.59 6.85
N ASN A 9 9.58 -4.23 7.41
CA ASN A 9 8.27 -3.63 7.64
C ASN A 9 8.39 -2.37 8.51
N ILE A 10 9.37 -2.36 9.42
CA ILE A 10 9.66 -1.24 10.31
C ILE A 10 10.03 0.01 9.51
N PHE A 11 10.97 -0.11 8.57
CA PHE A 11 11.39 0.98 7.71
C PHE A 11 10.23 1.51 6.87
N GLN A 12 9.46 0.62 6.22
CA GLN A 12 8.33 1.02 5.37
C GLN A 12 7.28 1.82 6.15
N SER A 13 6.84 1.28 7.30
CA SER A 13 5.85 1.93 8.16
C SER A 13 6.35 3.24 8.73
N THR A 14 7.63 3.33 9.09
CA THR A 14 8.23 4.57 9.60
C THR A 14 8.25 5.63 8.50
N MET A 15 8.66 5.28 7.28
CA MET A 15 8.69 6.20 6.14
C MET A 15 7.29 6.76 5.82
N LEU A 16 6.27 5.90 5.78
CA LEU A 16 4.89 6.32 5.55
C LEU A 16 4.38 7.24 6.68
N ALA A 17 4.73 6.99 7.94
CA ALA A 17 4.35 7.87 9.04
C ALA A 17 4.98 9.27 8.89
N HIS A 18 6.25 9.35 8.48
CA HIS A 18 6.92 10.63 8.19
C HIS A 18 6.30 11.34 6.99
N PHE A 19 5.87 10.59 5.98
CA PHE A 19 5.12 11.13 4.85
C PHE A 19 3.80 11.77 5.29
N VAL A 20 3.08 11.14 6.23
CA VAL A 20 1.88 11.73 6.84
C VAL A 20 2.18 13.05 7.53
N LYS A 21 3.21 13.08 8.37
CA LYS A 21 3.59 14.29 9.12
C LYS A 21 3.89 15.46 8.18
N SER A 22 4.53 15.18 7.05
CA SER A 22 5.03 16.21 6.13
C SER A 22 3.95 16.73 5.18
N ASN A 23 2.98 15.90 4.79
CA ASN A 23 2.04 16.22 3.70
C ASN A 23 0.59 16.39 4.15
N PHE A 24 0.20 15.85 5.30
CA PHE A 24 -1.19 15.80 5.75
C PHE A 24 -1.38 16.32 7.17
N ASN A 25 -0.53 17.27 7.58
CA ASN A 25 -0.53 17.85 8.93
C ASN A 25 -1.96 18.27 9.33
N ASN A 26 -2.45 17.78 10.49
CA ASN A 26 -3.81 17.95 11.03
C ASN A 26 -4.95 17.12 10.38
N ASN A 27 -4.67 16.21 9.44
CA ASN A 27 -5.70 15.29 8.95
C ASN A 27 -6.00 14.17 9.95
N ASN A 28 -7.25 13.70 9.95
CA ASN A 28 -7.63 12.48 10.64
C ASN A 28 -6.83 11.29 10.07
N VAL A 29 -6.09 10.59 10.93
CA VAL A 29 -5.34 9.39 10.55
C VAL A 29 -6.04 8.14 11.05
N PHE A 30 -6.31 7.22 10.14
CA PHE A 30 -6.99 5.95 10.37
C PHE A 30 -6.06 4.80 10.01
N VAL A 31 -6.18 3.68 10.73
CA VAL A 31 -5.39 2.47 10.46
C VAL A 31 -6.32 1.27 10.32
N ILE A 32 -6.23 0.56 9.20
CA ILE A 32 -6.92 -0.70 8.99
C ILE A 32 -5.84 -1.76 8.77
N PHE A 33 -5.88 -2.87 9.49
CA PHE A 33 -4.83 -3.86 9.44
C PHE A 33 -5.37 -5.29 9.50
N ASP A 34 -4.66 -6.20 8.86
CA ASP A 34 -4.84 -7.62 9.05
C ASP A 34 -4.18 -8.05 10.37
N LYS A 35 -4.83 -8.95 11.11
CA LYS A 35 -4.36 -9.45 12.41
C LYS A 35 -3.27 -10.53 12.27
N ASP A 36 -2.85 -10.86 11.06
CA ASP A 36 -1.65 -11.63 10.84
C ASP A 36 -0.38 -10.90 11.32
N GLU A 37 0.74 -11.62 11.34
CA GLU A 37 2.02 -11.08 11.81
C GLU A 37 2.44 -9.85 11.01
N TYR A 38 2.30 -9.91 9.68
CA TYR A 38 2.69 -8.87 8.75
C TYR A 38 1.90 -7.56 8.95
N GLY A 39 0.57 -7.62 8.90
CA GLY A 39 -0.32 -6.47 9.08
C GLY A 39 -0.21 -5.87 10.48
N THR A 40 -0.09 -6.72 11.51
CA THR A 40 0.08 -6.28 12.89
C THR A 40 1.40 -5.53 13.10
N GLU A 41 2.52 -6.05 12.58
CA GLU A 41 3.83 -5.40 12.70
C GLU A 41 3.84 -4.03 11.99
N LEU A 42 3.31 -3.98 10.76
CA LEU A 42 3.20 -2.75 9.99
C LEU A 42 2.38 -1.70 10.73
N ALA A 43 1.18 -2.06 11.18
CA ALA A 43 0.26 -1.17 11.87
C ALA A 43 0.85 -0.64 13.18
N ASN A 44 1.42 -1.52 13.98
CA ASN A 44 2.03 -1.14 15.26
C ASN A 44 3.20 -0.18 15.04
N THR A 45 4.09 -0.47 14.09
CA THR A 45 5.24 0.39 13.82
C THR A 45 4.82 1.76 13.28
N PHE A 46 3.82 1.81 12.42
CA PHE A 46 3.25 3.05 11.89
C PHE A 46 2.66 3.90 13.02
N ILE A 47 1.82 3.30 13.87
CA ILE A 47 1.20 3.99 15.02
C ILE A 47 2.25 4.48 16.00
N GLN A 48 3.27 3.68 16.32
CA GLN A 48 4.36 4.10 17.21
C GLN A 48 5.14 5.27 16.63
N SER A 49 5.41 5.27 15.32
CA SER A 49 6.09 6.37 14.63
C SER A 49 5.27 7.67 14.70
N LEU A 50 3.97 7.60 14.44
CA LEU A 50 3.07 8.75 14.59
C LEU A 50 3.07 9.30 16.02
N LYS A 51 2.99 8.42 17.03
CA LYS A 51 3.04 8.81 18.44
C LYS A 51 4.34 9.55 18.79
N ARG A 52 5.50 9.08 18.33
CA ARG A 52 6.79 9.77 18.51
C ARG A 52 6.79 11.18 17.91
N MET A 53 6.03 11.40 16.83
CA MET A 53 5.86 12.70 16.18
C MET A 53 4.67 13.51 16.72
N LYS A 54 4.07 13.09 17.85
CA LYS A 54 2.89 13.71 18.48
C LYS A 54 1.67 13.77 17.56
N ILE A 55 1.55 12.85 16.60
CA ILE A 55 0.34 12.64 15.81
C ILE A 55 -0.45 11.51 16.46
N THR A 56 -1.73 11.77 16.74
CA THR A 56 -2.65 10.76 17.27
C THR A 56 -3.46 10.17 16.12
N THR A 57 -3.58 8.83 16.11
CA THR A 57 -4.54 8.15 15.24
C THR A 57 -5.93 8.30 15.81
N VAL A 58 -6.91 8.62 14.96
CA VAL A 58 -8.31 8.78 15.35
C VAL A 58 -8.93 7.43 15.67
N LYS A 59 -8.65 6.42 14.84
CA LYS A 59 -9.18 5.07 15.04
C LYS A 59 -8.34 4.02 14.34
N LYS A 60 -8.37 2.79 14.88
CA LYS A 60 -7.79 1.61 14.25
C LYS A 60 -8.80 0.45 14.21
N TRP A 61 -8.74 -0.35 13.16
CA TRP A 61 -9.53 -1.57 13.00
C TRP A 61 -8.63 -2.72 12.59
N GLY A 62 -8.78 -3.87 13.26
CA GLY A 62 -8.15 -5.12 12.87
C GLY A 62 -9.21 -6.09 12.36
N PHE A 63 -8.90 -6.81 11.29
CA PHE A 63 -9.71 -7.91 10.75
C PHE A 63 -8.83 -9.14 10.57
N THR A 64 -9.41 -10.31 10.31
CA THR A 64 -8.64 -11.52 10.01
C THR A 64 -8.91 -11.96 8.58
N SER A 65 -7.89 -12.05 7.73
CA SER A 65 -8.05 -12.55 6.35
C SER A 65 -8.33 -14.04 6.27
N GLY A 66 -8.92 -14.48 5.15
CA GLY A 66 -9.17 -15.89 4.85
C GLY A 66 -10.34 -16.52 5.61
N LEU A 67 -11.04 -15.78 6.47
CA LEU A 67 -12.24 -16.25 7.13
C LEU A 67 -13.49 -16.01 6.29
N THR A 68 -14.53 -16.80 6.54
CA THR A 68 -15.84 -16.64 5.90
C THR A 68 -16.48 -15.28 6.20
N GLU A 69 -16.17 -14.70 7.36
CA GLU A 69 -16.74 -13.44 7.85
C GLU A 69 -15.95 -12.22 7.38
N THR A 70 -14.73 -12.38 6.86
CA THR A 70 -13.84 -11.28 6.45
C THR A 70 -14.56 -10.25 5.58
N PRO A 71 -15.34 -10.61 4.54
CA PRO A 71 -16.05 -9.62 3.73
C PRO A 71 -17.01 -8.74 4.54
N ASN A 72 -17.71 -9.33 5.52
CA ASN A 72 -18.63 -8.59 6.40
C ASN A 72 -17.86 -7.65 7.34
N GLU A 73 -16.71 -8.08 7.85
CA GLU A 73 -15.85 -7.21 8.66
C GLU A 73 -15.35 -6.00 7.88
N LEU A 74 -14.86 -6.20 6.65
CA LEU A 74 -14.37 -5.12 5.79
C LEU A 74 -15.50 -4.12 5.44
N ASN A 75 -16.70 -4.63 5.15
CA ASN A 75 -17.88 -3.78 4.90
C ASN A 75 -18.26 -2.98 6.15
N ARG A 76 -18.25 -3.60 7.33
CA ARG A 76 -18.52 -2.91 8.59
C ARG A 76 -17.51 -1.80 8.85
N ILE A 77 -16.21 -2.06 8.65
CA ILE A 77 -15.13 -1.09 8.86
C ILE A 77 -15.30 0.11 7.93
N THR A 78 -15.50 -0.14 6.64
CA THR A 78 -15.64 0.93 5.63
C THR A 78 -16.92 1.73 5.83
N THR A 79 -18.04 1.08 6.16
CA THR A 79 -19.29 1.76 6.50
C THR A 79 -19.11 2.66 7.73
N GLU A 80 -18.52 2.14 8.81
CA GLU A 80 -18.28 2.90 10.02
C GLU A 80 -17.38 4.13 9.77
N LEU A 81 -16.33 3.96 8.98
CA LEU A 81 -15.42 5.05 8.62
C LEU A 81 -16.13 6.12 7.77
N THR A 82 -16.88 5.71 6.75
CA THR A 82 -17.52 6.63 5.79
C THR A 82 -18.76 7.33 6.33
N LEU A 83 -19.47 6.73 7.29
CA LEU A 83 -20.61 7.37 7.97
C LEU A 83 -20.18 8.57 8.83
N LYS A 84 -18.97 8.51 9.41
CA LYS A 84 -18.48 9.55 10.33
C LYS A 84 -17.52 10.53 9.68
N TYR A 85 -16.80 10.10 8.65
CA TYR A 85 -15.75 10.88 8.01
C TYR A 85 -15.86 10.79 6.49
N ASN A 86 -15.60 11.91 5.81
CA ASN A 86 -15.53 11.98 4.35
C ASN A 86 -14.10 12.27 3.84
N SER A 87 -13.13 12.42 4.75
CA SER A 87 -11.76 12.81 4.44
C SER A 87 -10.80 12.36 5.54
N GLY A 88 -9.53 12.20 5.16
CA GLY A 88 -8.46 11.78 6.07
C GLY A 88 -7.42 10.92 5.36
N VAL A 89 -6.45 10.46 6.14
CA VAL A 89 -5.43 9.50 5.70
C VAL A 89 -5.77 8.14 6.26
N VAL A 90 -5.85 7.13 5.40
CA VAL A 90 -6.10 5.74 5.78
C VAL A 90 -4.87 4.93 5.46
N PHE A 91 -4.18 4.45 6.48
CA PHE A 91 -3.12 3.45 6.32
C PHE A 91 -3.74 2.06 6.33
N ILE A 92 -3.56 1.31 5.24
CA ILE A 92 -4.05 -0.04 5.06
C ILE A 92 -2.85 -0.99 5.15
N ALA A 93 -2.68 -1.65 6.29
CA ALA A 93 -1.61 -2.60 6.57
C ALA A 93 -2.11 -4.05 6.35
N THR A 94 -2.24 -4.45 5.08
CA THR A 94 -2.67 -5.79 4.69
C THR A 94 -2.04 -6.20 3.36
N HIS A 95 -2.33 -7.42 2.92
CA HIS A 95 -2.01 -7.93 1.59
C HIS A 95 -2.96 -7.37 0.51
N GLY A 96 -2.66 -7.69 -0.76
CA GLY A 96 -3.30 -7.03 -1.89
C GLY A 96 -4.81 -7.26 -2.01
N ALA A 97 -5.31 -8.48 -1.85
CA ALA A 97 -6.70 -8.82 -2.21
C ALA A 97 -7.74 -8.11 -1.32
N GLU A 98 -7.52 -8.08 -0.01
CA GLU A 98 -8.38 -7.41 0.97
C GLU A 98 -8.28 -5.90 0.86
N ALA A 99 -7.09 -5.38 0.54
CA ALA A 99 -6.87 -3.97 0.29
C ALA A 99 -7.69 -3.44 -0.90
N ILE A 100 -7.82 -4.21 -2.00
CA ILE A 100 -8.67 -3.79 -3.14
C ILE A 100 -10.12 -3.57 -2.67
N LYS A 101 -10.67 -4.49 -1.87
CA LYS A 101 -12.04 -4.37 -1.34
C LYS A 101 -12.19 -3.14 -0.45
N LEU A 102 -11.23 -2.90 0.44
CA LEU A 102 -11.22 -1.70 1.29
C LEU A 102 -11.17 -0.41 0.46
N ILE A 103 -10.26 -0.32 -0.52
CA ILE A 103 -10.07 0.89 -1.33
C ILE A 103 -11.32 1.17 -2.16
N THR A 104 -11.87 0.15 -2.82
CA THR A 104 -13.05 0.32 -3.67
C THR A 104 -14.30 0.71 -2.89
N SER A 105 -14.42 0.28 -1.63
CA SER A 105 -15.49 0.70 -0.72
C SER A 105 -15.28 2.11 -0.13
N LEU A 106 -14.03 2.55 0.04
CA LEU A 106 -13.72 3.89 0.57
C LEU A 106 -13.76 5.00 -0.48
N LYS A 107 -13.55 4.66 -1.76
CA LYS A 107 -13.50 5.61 -2.87
C LYS A 107 -14.87 5.76 -3.54
N TYR A 108 -15.55 6.83 -3.17
CA TYR A 108 -16.77 7.31 -3.83
C TYR A 108 -16.63 8.81 -4.17
N PRO A 109 -17.47 9.38 -5.07
CA PRO A 109 -17.21 10.67 -5.71
C PRO A 109 -16.95 11.86 -4.76
N THR A 110 -17.49 11.82 -3.54
CA THR A 110 -17.32 12.90 -2.55
C THR A 110 -16.29 12.58 -1.46
N SER A 111 -15.72 11.36 -1.47
CA SER A 111 -14.68 10.96 -0.54
C SER A 111 -13.33 11.59 -0.87
N LYS A 112 -12.64 12.09 0.15
CA LYS A 112 -11.29 12.68 0.04
C LYS A 112 -10.27 11.91 0.87
N PHE A 113 -10.43 10.59 0.92
CA PHE A 113 -9.46 9.72 1.60
C PHE A 113 -8.20 9.58 0.76
N THR A 114 -7.07 9.88 1.40
CA THR A 114 -5.74 9.49 0.93
C THR A 114 -5.43 8.11 1.48
N ILE A 115 -5.04 7.18 0.61
CA ILE A 115 -4.70 5.81 1.01
C ILE A 115 -3.19 5.68 1.06
N LEU A 116 -2.69 5.12 2.15
CA LEU A 116 -1.30 4.69 2.29
C LEU A 116 -1.28 3.17 2.41
N GLY A 117 -0.36 2.51 1.72
CA GLY A 117 -0.19 1.07 1.81
C GLY A 117 1.27 0.62 1.79
N PRO A 118 1.55 -0.61 2.25
CA PRO A 118 2.88 -1.18 2.21
C PRO A 118 3.29 -1.53 0.78
N ASP A 119 4.51 -2.04 0.61
CA ASP A 119 5.08 -2.31 -0.71
C ASP A 119 4.33 -3.34 -1.56
N SER A 120 3.50 -4.18 -0.95
CA SER A 120 2.58 -5.06 -1.67
C SER A 120 1.67 -4.30 -2.66
N PHE A 121 1.38 -3.02 -2.39
CA PHE A 121 0.56 -2.17 -3.27
C PHE A 121 1.33 -1.66 -4.50
N SER A 122 2.66 -1.79 -4.52
CA SER A 122 3.48 -1.42 -5.68
C SER A 122 3.55 -2.53 -6.75
N SER A 123 2.99 -3.71 -6.44
CA SER A 123 3.03 -4.85 -7.36
C SER A 123 2.12 -4.66 -8.57
N PHE A 124 2.55 -5.18 -9.73
CA PHE A 124 1.75 -5.13 -10.97
C PHE A 124 0.43 -5.87 -10.83
N SER A 125 0.42 -6.99 -10.10
CA SER A 125 -0.81 -7.73 -9.81
C SER A 125 -1.81 -6.87 -9.06
N PHE A 126 -1.38 -6.18 -7.99
CA PHE A 126 -2.25 -5.29 -7.22
C PHE A 126 -2.81 -4.14 -8.08
N ILE A 127 -1.95 -3.45 -8.84
CA ILE A 127 -2.38 -2.34 -9.70
C ILE A 127 -3.38 -2.85 -10.75
N ASN A 128 -3.12 -3.99 -11.37
CA ASN A 128 -4.00 -4.54 -12.40
C ASN A 128 -5.32 -5.07 -11.86
N SER A 129 -5.41 -5.47 -10.59
CA SER A 129 -6.68 -5.91 -10.00
C SER A 129 -7.76 -4.83 -10.06
N PHE A 130 -7.40 -3.54 -10.16
CA PHE A 130 -8.38 -2.48 -10.34
C PHE A 130 -9.03 -2.49 -11.74
N ASN A 131 -8.40 -3.08 -12.76
CA ASN A 131 -8.96 -3.17 -14.11
C ASN A 131 -10.22 -4.02 -14.18
N ASP A 132 -10.46 -4.87 -13.17
CA ASP A 132 -11.69 -5.67 -13.06
C ASP A 132 -12.90 -4.80 -12.71
N TYR A 133 -12.69 -3.60 -12.18
CA TYR A 133 -13.75 -2.69 -11.75
C TYR A 133 -14.21 -1.77 -12.89
N PRO A 134 -15.52 -1.75 -13.24
CA PRO A 134 -16.04 -0.93 -14.34
C PRO A 134 -15.72 0.56 -14.21
N ARG A 135 -15.68 1.10 -12.99
CA ARG A 135 -15.40 2.53 -12.77
C ARG A 135 -13.94 2.89 -13.03
N GLU A 136 -13.00 1.99 -12.76
CA GLU A 136 -11.59 2.19 -13.13
C GLU A 136 -11.44 2.19 -14.65
N ARG A 137 -12.11 1.25 -15.34
CA ARG A 137 -12.08 1.20 -16.81
C ARG A 137 -12.73 2.42 -17.46
N ALA A 138 -13.81 2.93 -16.87
CA ALA A 138 -14.51 4.10 -17.36
C ALA A 138 -13.72 5.39 -17.12
N LYS A 139 -12.96 5.46 -16.02
CA LYS A 139 -12.10 6.59 -15.67
C LYS A 139 -10.84 6.07 -14.99
N MET A 140 -9.73 6.03 -15.73
CA MET A 140 -8.42 5.72 -15.17
C MET A 140 -8.15 6.62 -13.96
N GLY A 141 -7.66 6.03 -12.86
CA GLY A 141 -7.45 6.76 -11.62
C GLY A 141 -8.64 6.75 -10.66
N TYR A 142 -9.82 6.21 -11.02
CA TYR A 142 -11.02 6.32 -10.16
C TYR A 142 -10.79 5.79 -8.74
N TYR A 143 -10.20 4.61 -8.61
CA TYR A 143 -9.83 4.00 -7.34
C TYR A 143 -8.37 4.24 -6.96
N THR A 144 -7.51 4.36 -7.97
CA THR A 144 -6.06 4.39 -7.79
C THR A 144 -5.49 5.77 -7.48
N ASP A 145 -6.22 6.85 -7.76
CA ASP A 145 -5.81 8.20 -7.40
C ASP A 145 -5.65 8.38 -5.89
N ASN A 146 -4.58 9.07 -5.51
CA ASN A 146 -4.21 9.34 -4.10
C ASN A 146 -3.95 8.06 -3.28
N ILE A 147 -3.47 7.00 -3.94
CA ILE A 147 -2.79 5.89 -3.27
C ILE A 147 -1.29 6.17 -3.29
N TYR A 148 -0.68 6.07 -2.11
CA TYR A 148 0.76 6.17 -1.92
C TYR A 148 1.30 4.89 -1.29
N THR A 149 2.40 4.38 -1.82
CA THR A 149 3.03 3.14 -1.34
C THR A 149 4.55 3.25 -1.36
N VAL A 150 5.20 2.40 -0.57
CA VAL A 150 6.64 2.19 -0.58
C VAL A 150 7.00 1.28 -1.74
N VAL A 151 8.03 1.62 -2.51
CA VAL A 151 8.41 0.82 -3.68
C VAL A 151 9.71 0.10 -3.36
N SER A 152 9.64 -1.21 -3.11
CA SER A 152 10.82 -2.03 -2.81
C SER A 152 11.63 -2.41 -4.06
N SER A 153 11.00 -2.38 -5.24
CA SER A 153 11.65 -2.65 -6.53
C SER A 153 11.41 -1.52 -7.53
N LEU A 154 12.49 -0.91 -8.03
CA LEU A 154 12.45 0.19 -8.99
C LEU A 154 11.91 -0.20 -10.36
N TYR A 155 11.42 -1.43 -10.56
CA TYR A 155 11.00 -1.97 -11.86
C TYR A 155 10.11 -1.00 -12.68
N ASN A 156 9.35 -0.11 -12.04
CA ASN A 156 8.49 0.87 -12.72
C ASN A 156 8.99 2.31 -12.69
N ILE A 157 10.20 2.59 -12.19
CA ILE A 157 10.79 3.92 -12.28
C ILE A 157 11.40 4.07 -13.68
N GLN A 158 10.88 5.02 -14.45
CA GLN A 158 11.41 5.41 -15.76
C GLN A 158 12.75 6.18 -15.65
N ASN A 159 13.70 5.69 -14.85
CA ASN A 159 15.07 6.13 -14.96
C ASN A 159 15.78 5.25 -16.02
N SER A 160 16.74 5.84 -16.74
CA SER A 160 17.41 5.18 -17.86
C SER A 160 18.14 3.89 -17.49
N LYS A 161 18.65 3.78 -16.27
CA LYS A 161 19.37 2.60 -15.77
C LYS A 161 18.43 1.45 -15.43
N THR A 162 17.28 1.74 -14.81
CA THR A 162 16.26 0.75 -14.48
C THR A 162 15.52 0.26 -15.72
N HIS A 163 15.24 1.15 -16.68
CA HIS A 163 14.72 0.73 -17.98
C HIS A 163 15.69 -0.21 -18.71
N ALA A 164 16.98 0.14 -18.76
CA ALA A 164 18.01 -0.71 -19.37
C ALA A 164 18.12 -2.08 -18.67
N PHE A 165 18.11 -2.09 -17.33
CA PHE A 165 18.08 -3.33 -16.55
C PHE A 165 16.83 -4.17 -16.87
N ASN A 166 15.64 -3.58 -16.91
CA ASN A 166 14.41 -4.30 -17.20
C ASN A 166 14.38 -4.89 -18.61
N CYS A 167 14.84 -4.13 -19.60
CA CYS A 167 14.97 -4.61 -20.98
C CYS A 167 15.97 -5.77 -21.07
N ALA A 168 17.13 -5.65 -20.40
CA ALA A 168 18.13 -6.71 -20.33
C ALA A 168 17.58 -7.95 -19.61
N TYR A 169 16.91 -7.77 -18.46
CA TYR A 169 16.32 -8.85 -17.67
C TYR A 169 15.19 -9.57 -18.40
N LYS A 170 14.28 -8.84 -19.07
CA LYS A 170 13.24 -9.45 -19.94
C LYS A 170 13.84 -10.23 -21.09
N LYS A 171 14.92 -9.73 -21.70
CA LYS A 171 15.65 -10.42 -22.78
C LYS A 171 16.37 -11.66 -22.27
N PHE A 172 16.94 -11.60 -21.06
CA PHE A 172 17.62 -12.69 -20.38
C PHE A 172 16.64 -13.81 -19.98
N THR A 173 15.53 -13.46 -19.30
CA THR A 173 14.52 -14.42 -18.83
C THR A 173 13.73 -15.10 -19.96
N LYS A 174 13.56 -14.46 -21.12
CA LYS A 174 13.04 -15.12 -22.33
C LYS A 174 13.97 -16.20 -22.90
N ASN A 175 15.26 -16.20 -22.55
CA ASN A 175 16.27 -17.08 -23.12
C ASN A 175 16.81 -18.14 -22.12
N ILE A 176 16.19 -18.32 -20.96
CA ILE A 176 16.76 -19.14 -19.86
C ILE A 176 15.78 -20.17 -19.34
N HIS A 177 16.21 -21.43 -19.36
CA HIS A 177 15.66 -22.56 -18.60
C HIS A 177 15.82 -22.33 -17.08
N PRO A 178 14.91 -22.80 -16.22
CA PRO A 178 14.49 -22.10 -14.99
C PRO A 178 15.38 -22.36 -13.76
N LEU A 179 16.67 -21.98 -13.76
CA LEU A 179 17.55 -22.31 -12.61
C LEU A 179 18.45 -21.21 -12.04
N PHE A 180 18.41 -19.94 -12.46
CA PHE A 180 19.21 -18.90 -11.80
C PHE A 180 18.49 -17.55 -11.68
N GLN A 181 18.42 -17.01 -10.45
CA GLN A 181 18.05 -15.62 -10.16
C GLN A 181 19.20 -14.89 -9.46
N VAL A 182 19.60 -13.75 -10.01
CA VAL A 182 20.54 -12.78 -9.42
C VAL A 182 19.73 -11.55 -8.99
N HIS A 183 20.00 -11.00 -7.80
CA HIS A 183 19.24 -9.88 -7.23
C HIS A 183 20.14 -8.86 -6.49
N ILE A 184 20.19 -7.60 -6.98
CA ILE A 184 20.68 -6.40 -6.25
C ILE A 184 19.99 -5.14 -6.82
N THR A 185 19.43 -4.23 -5.98
CA THR A 185 19.56 -2.73 -6.04
C THR A 185 18.62 -1.91 -5.11
N MET A 186 19.06 -0.67 -4.79
CA MET A 186 18.43 0.49 -4.07
C MET A 186 18.64 1.78 -4.91
N PRO A 187 17.92 2.93 -4.76
CA PRO A 187 17.22 3.49 -3.58
C PRO A 187 15.69 3.74 -3.73
N TYR A 188 14.95 3.92 -2.63
CA TYR A 188 13.48 3.98 -2.57
C TYR A 188 12.84 5.27 -3.11
N LEU A 189 11.61 5.14 -3.62
CA LEU A 189 10.76 6.25 -4.05
C LEU A 189 9.33 6.03 -3.54
N LEU A 190 8.64 7.11 -3.16
CA LEU A 190 7.21 7.12 -2.87
C LEU A 190 6.48 7.36 -4.19
N LEU A 191 5.72 6.38 -4.67
CA LEU A 191 4.97 6.50 -5.92
C LEU A 191 3.50 6.82 -5.63
N ARG A 192 2.99 7.82 -6.36
CA ARG A 192 1.56 8.00 -6.57
C ARG A 192 1.15 7.11 -7.73
N ILE A 193 0.18 6.24 -7.52
CA ILE A 193 -0.42 5.46 -8.62
C ILE A 193 -1.28 6.46 -9.43
N GLN A 194 -1.03 6.53 -10.75
CA GLN A 194 -1.76 7.34 -11.73
C GLN A 194 -2.35 6.43 -12.80
#